data_AF-A0A376VT39-F1
#
_entry.id   AF-A0A376VT39-F1
#
_cell.length_a   1.000
_cell.length_b   1.000
_cell.length_c   1.000
_cell.angle_alpha   90.00
_cell.angle_beta   90.00
_cell.angle_gamma   90.00
#
_symmetry.space_group_name_H-M   'P 1'
#
loop_
_entity.id
_entity.type
_entity.pdbx_description
1 polymer ?
#
loop_
_entity_poly.entity_id
_entity_poly.type
_entity_poly.pdbx_seq_one_letter_code
_entity_poly.pdbx_strand_id
1 'polypeptide(L)'
;MKKRHLLSLLALGISTACYGETYPAPIGPSQSDFGGVGLLQTPTARMAREGELSLNYRDNDQYRYYSASVQLFPWLETTLRYTDVRTRQYSSVEAFSGDQTYKDKAFDLKLRLWEESYWLPQVAVGARDIGGTGLFDAEYLVASKAWGPFDLRSAWAGDIWAPAVM
;
A
#
# COMPACT_ATOMS: atom_id res chain seq x y z
N MET A 1 -17.88 -29.89 -9.88
CA MET A 1 -18.63 -28.72 -10.42
C MET A 1 -18.15 -28.42 -11.84
N LYS A 2 -19.06 -28.20 -12.80
CA LYS A 2 -18.67 -27.83 -14.18
C LYS A 2 -18.12 -26.41 -14.20
N LYS A 3 -17.02 -26.15 -14.93
CA LYS A 3 -16.36 -24.81 -15.06
C LYS A 3 -17.35 -23.67 -15.37
N ARG A 4 -18.45 -23.97 -16.07
CA ARG A 4 -19.51 -23.01 -16.42
C ARG A 4 -20.22 -22.38 -15.21
N HIS A 5 -20.36 -23.11 -14.10
CA HIS A 5 -21.02 -22.58 -12.90
C HIS A 5 -20.06 -21.79 -11.99
N LEU A 6 -18.75 -21.94 -12.19
CA LEU A 6 -17.74 -21.27 -11.38
C LEU A 6 -17.77 -19.75 -11.57
N LEU A 7 -17.89 -19.30 -12.83
CA LEU A 7 -18.00 -17.88 -13.18
C LEU A 7 -19.28 -17.26 -12.63
N SER A 8 -20.40 -17.98 -12.67
CA SER A 8 -21.68 -17.51 -12.11
C SER A 8 -21.65 -17.38 -10.59
N LEU A 9 -21.01 -18.33 -9.89
CA LEU A 9 -20.83 -18.26 -8.44
C LEU A 9 -19.88 -17.13 -8.03
N LEU A 10 -18.82 -16.91 -8.79
CA LEU A 10 -17.89 -15.78 -8.58
C LEU A 10 -18.63 -14.44 -8.76
N ALA A 11 -19.43 -14.31 -9.82
CA ALA A 11 -20.23 -13.10 -10.07
C ALA A 11 -21.24 -12.82 -8.96
N LEU A 12 -21.93 -13.87 -8.46
CA LEU A 12 -22.85 -13.74 -7.32
C LEU A 12 -22.12 -13.29 -6.05
N GLY A 13 -20.94 -13.85 -5.75
CA GLY A 13 -20.13 -13.46 -4.61
C GLY A 13 -19.63 -12.01 -4.68
N ILE A 14 -19.22 -11.55 -5.87
CA ILE A 14 -18.82 -10.15 -6.09
C ILE A 14 -20.01 -9.22 -5.90
N SER A 15 -21.18 -9.54 -6.47
CA SER A 15 -22.39 -8.72 -6.31
C SER A 15 -22.86 -8.59 -4.86
N THR A 16 -22.66 -9.62 -4.02
CA THR A 16 -22.97 -9.53 -2.58
C THR A 16 -21.96 -8.71 -1.78
N ALA A 17 -20.71 -8.59 -2.26
CA ALA A 17 -19.67 -7.78 -1.64
C ALA A 17 -19.73 -6.30 -2.07
N CYS A 18 -20.33 -6.01 -3.23
CA CYS A 18 -20.61 -4.66 -3.69
C CYS A 18 -21.78 -4.04 -2.91
N TYR A 19 -21.49 -3.48 -1.74
CA TYR A 19 -22.40 -2.54 -1.07
C TYR A 19 -22.19 -1.15 -1.66
N GLY A 20 -23.29 -0.48 -2.05
CA GLY A 20 -23.24 0.94 -2.37
C GLY A 20 -22.98 1.73 -1.09
N GLU A 21 -21.96 2.59 -1.10
CA GLU A 21 -21.72 3.57 -0.03
C GLU A 21 -22.99 4.38 0.22
N THR A 22 -23.51 4.34 1.44
CA THR A 22 -24.65 5.15 1.84
C THR A 22 -24.20 6.59 2.04
N TYR A 23 -24.74 7.52 1.24
CA TYR A 23 -24.46 8.95 1.41
C TYR A 23 -25.19 9.49 2.68
N PRO A 24 -24.53 10.30 3.54
CA PRO A 24 -23.15 10.76 3.45
C PRO A 24 -22.20 9.87 4.27
N ALA A 25 -21.43 9.00 3.60
CA ALA A 25 -20.29 8.36 4.22
C ALA A 25 -19.15 9.39 4.34
N PRO A 26 -18.45 9.47 5.49
CA PRO A 26 -17.24 10.27 5.60
C PRO A 26 -16.25 9.88 4.50
N ILE A 27 -15.64 10.87 3.85
CA ILE A 27 -14.64 10.62 2.82
C ILE A 27 -13.50 9.81 3.45
N GLY A 28 -13.32 8.58 2.97
CA GLY A 28 -12.24 7.70 3.40
C GLY A 28 -10.87 8.26 3.02
N PRO A 29 -9.79 7.74 3.63
CA PRO A 29 -8.46 8.22 3.31
C PRO A 29 -8.08 7.81 1.88
N SER A 30 -7.20 8.58 1.24
CA SER A 30 -6.76 8.32 -0.13
C SER A 30 -5.81 7.12 -0.23
N GLN A 31 -5.63 6.61 -1.45
CA GLN A 31 -4.62 5.60 -1.77
C GLN A 31 -3.29 6.24 -2.17
N SER A 32 -2.18 5.66 -1.70
CA SER A 32 -0.82 6.08 -2.04
C SER A 32 -0.36 5.54 -3.40
N ASP A 33 0.67 6.15 -3.99
CA ASP A 33 1.30 5.70 -5.23
C ASP A 33 1.94 4.31 -5.09
N PHE A 34 2.31 3.94 -3.86
CA PHE A 34 2.85 2.63 -3.51
C PHE A 34 1.75 1.60 -3.19
N GLY A 35 0.47 2.00 -3.23
CA GLY A 35 -0.63 1.24 -2.66
C GLY A 35 -0.82 1.55 -1.18
N GLY A 36 -1.88 0.99 -0.60
CA GLY A 36 -2.29 1.25 0.78
C GLY A 36 -2.79 2.67 1.01
N VAL A 37 -3.25 2.94 2.23
CA VAL A 37 -3.74 4.25 2.60
C VAL A 37 -2.56 5.22 2.76
N GLY A 38 -2.64 6.34 2.04
CA GLY A 38 -1.59 7.36 2.00
C GLY A 38 -1.94 8.49 1.03
N LEU A 39 -1.09 9.51 0.98
CA LEU A 39 -1.25 10.60 0.02
C LEU A 39 0.00 10.67 -0.85
N LEU A 40 -0.17 10.40 -2.15
CA LEU A 40 0.95 10.31 -3.08
C LEU A 40 1.99 9.32 -2.53
N GLN A 41 3.22 9.77 -2.28
CA GLN A 41 4.30 8.95 -1.68
C GLN A 41 4.50 9.23 -0.18
N THR A 42 3.67 10.09 0.42
CA THR A 42 3.77 10.48 1.82
C THR A 42 2.98 9.51 2.71
N PRO A 43 3.61 8.91 3.73
CA PRO A 43 2.91 8.03 4.66
C PRO A 43 1.91 8.80 5.50
N THR A 44 0.91 8.08 6.03
CA THR A 44 -0.09 8.61 6.96
C THR A 44 -0.42 7.57 8.01
N ALA A 45 -0.78 8.03 9.21
CA ALA A 45 -1.24 7.13 10.27
C ALA A 45 -2.67 6.63 10.06
N ARG A 46 -3.42 7.22 9.12
CA ARG A 46 -4.81 6.87 8.81
C ARG A 46 -4.92 5.43 8.29
N MET A 47 -6.05 4.81 8.60
CA MET A 47 -6.42 3.45 8.23
C MET A 47 -7.72 3.48 7.44
N ALA A 48 -7.88 2.56 6.49
CA ALA A 48 -9.15 2.32 5.83
C ALA A 48 -10.11 1.59 6.78
N ARG A 49 -11.32 1.27 6.30
CA ARG A 49 -12.24 0.42 7.07
C ARG A 49 -11.73 -1.01 7.11
N GLU A 50 -11.99 -1.70 8.22
CA GLU A 50 -11.67 -3.12 8.34
C GLU A 50 -12.32 -3.93 7.22
N GLY A 51 -11.54 -4.83 6.61
CA GLY A 51 -11.94 -5.65 5.47
C GLY A 51 -11.90 -4.92 4.12
N GLU A 52 -11.53 -3.64 4.07
CA GLU A 52 -11.44 -2.90 2.81
C GLU A 52 -10.28 -3.41 1.95
N LEU A 53 -10.59 -3.71 0.68
CA LEU A 53 -9.65 -4.15 -0.34
C LEU A 53 -9.50 -3.05 -1.39
N SER A 54 -8.27 -2.67 -1.71
CA SER A 54 -7.96 -1.71 -2.76
C SER A 54 -6.99 -2.30 -3.78
N LEU A 55 -7.32 -2.15 -5.06
CA LEU A 55 -6.45 -2.54 -6.17
C LEU A 55 -6.06 -1.27 -6.92
N ASN A 56 -4.75 -1.05 -7.11
CA ASN A 56 -4.27 0.14 -7.81
C ASN A 56 -3.31 -0.24 -8.95
N TYR A 57 -3.43 0.49 -10.04
CA TYR A 57 -2.53 0.44 -11.19
C TYR A 57 -1.99 1.84 -11.46
N ARG A 58 -0.68 1.98 -11.52
CA ARG A 58 -0.01 3.24 -11.86
C ARG A 58 1.04 2.99 -12.93
N ASP A 59 1.03 3.81 -13.97
CA ASP A 59 1.95 3.70 -15.10
C ASP A 59 2.60 5.05 -15.36
N ASN A 60 3.93 5.07 -15.38
CA ASN A 60 4.71 6.23 -15.80
C ASN A 60 5.94 5.77 -16.60
N ASP A 61 6.77 6.72 -17.04
CA ASP A 61 7.93 6.41 -17.88
C ASP A 61 9.06 5.68 -17.17
N GLN A 62 9.09 5.73 -15.84
CA GLN A 62 10.14 5.16 -14.99
C GLN A 62 9.70 3.84 -14.34
N TYR A 63 8.48 3.81 -13.83
CA TYR A 63 7.92 2.79 -12.97
C TYR A 63 6.49 2.47 -13.36
N ARG A 64 6.17 1.18 -13.27
CA ARG A 64 4.80 0.70 -13.29
C ARG A 64 4.54 -0.09 -12.02
N TYR A 65 3.52 0.33 -11.28
CA TYR A 65 3.13 -0.26 -10.01
C TYR A 65 1.78 -0.94 -10.14
N TYR A 66 1.74 -2.18 -9.66
CA TYR A 66 0.51 -2.90 -9.38
C TYR A 66 0.47 -3.13 -7.87
N SER A 67 -0.57 -2.67 -7.19
CA SER A 67 -0.70 -2.90 -5.75
C SER A 67 -2.07 -3.46 -5.39
N ALA A 68 -2.06 -4.34 -4.40
CA ALA A 68 -3.24 -4.87 -3.75
C ALA A 68 -3.08 -4.67 -2.25
N SER A 69 -4.01 -3.92 -1.65
CA SER A 69 -3.97 -3.55 -0.24
C SER A 69 -5.21 -4.04 0.46
N VAL A 70 -5.04 -4.60 1.64
CA VAL A 70 -6.15 -5.02 2.49
C VAL A 70 -5.94 -4.51 3.90
N GLN A 71 -6.98 -3.86 4.43
CA GLN A 71 -7.06 -3.47 5.83
C GLN A 71 -7.55 -4.68 6.64
N LEU A 72 -6.62 -5.58 7.01
CA LEU A 72 -6.96 -6.83 7.71
C LEU A 72 -7.68 -6.58 9.03
N PHE A 73 -7.23 -5.58 9.79
CA PHE A 73 -7.81 -5.17 11.07
C PHE A 73 -7.84 -3.64 11.16
N PRO A 74 -8.61 -3.02 12.08
CA PRO A 74 -8.65 -1.56 12.24
C PRO A 74 -7.29 -0.92 12.58
N TRP A 75 -6.31 -1.74 12.96
CA TRP A 75 -4.95 -1.34 13.32
C TRP A 75 -3.87 -1.94 12.42
N LEU A 76 -4.21 -2.81 11.46
CA LEU A 76 -3.25 -3.45 10.57
C LEU A 76 -3.69 -3.36 9.11
N GLU A 77 -2.88 -2.69 8.31
CA GLU A 77 -2.97 -2.65 6.86
C GLU A 77 -1.80 -3.42 6.26
N THR A 78 -2.08 -4.21 5.22
CA THR A 78 -1.06 -4.97 4.49
C THR A 78 -1.19 -4.67 3.01
N THR A 79 -0.05 -4.52 2.33
CA THR A 79 -0.02 -4.23 0.90
C THR A 79 0.97 -5.13 0.19
N LEU A 80 0.52 -5.76 -0.88
CA LEU A 80 1.36 -6.44 -1.86
C LEU A 80 1.56 -5.50 -3.04
N ARG A 81 2.81 -5.28 -3.44
CA ARG A 81 3.15 -4.46 -4.60
C ARG A 81 4.07 -5.22 -5.55
N TYR A 82 3.77 -5.12 -6.83
CA TYR A 82 4.64 -5.54 -7.91
C TYR A 82 5.08 -4.32 -8.70
N THR A 83 6.39 -4.17 -8.83
CA THR A 83 7.02 -3.02 -9.49
C THR A 83 7.75 -3.47 -10.75
N ASP A 84 7.57 -2.71 -11.81
CA ASP A 84 8.33 -2.82 -13.04
C ASP A 84 9.12 -1.52 -13.27
N VAL A 85 10.45 -1.63 -13.27
CA VAL A 85 11.37 -0.51 -13.47
C VAL A 85 11.80 -0.49 -14.93
N ARG A 86 11.24 0.45 -15.69
CA ARG A 86 11.37 0.51 -17.14
C ARG A 86 12.76 0.93 -17.62
N THR A 87 13.54 1.54 -16.73
CA THR A 87 14.89 2.07 -17.02
C THR A 87 16.02 1.10 -16.70
N ARG A 88 15.72 -0.10 -16.19
CA ARG A 88 16.73 -1.12 -15.86
C ARG A 88 16.42 -2.43 -16.56
N GLN A 89 17.47 -3.10 -17.02
CA GLN A 89 17.39 -4.47 -17.53
C GLN A 89 17.06 -5.44 -16.39
N TYR A 90 16.41 -6.56 -16.72
CA TYR A 90 16.00 -7.56 -15.75
C TYR A 90 17.16 -8.15 -14.92
N SER A 91 18.32 -8.35 -15.54
CA SER A 91 19.55 -8.85 -14.93
C SER A 91 20.74 -7.99 -15.30
N SER A 92 21.81 -8.05 -14.49
CA SER A 92 23.12 -7.46 -14.83
C SER A 92 23.79 -8.17 -16.02
N VAL A 93 23.31 -9.37 -16.38
CA VAL A 93 23.76 -10.10 -17.58
C VAL A 93 22.78 -9.80 -18.72
N GLU A 94 23.21 -8.96 -19.66
CA GLU A 94 22.38 -8.48 -20.78
C GLU A 94 21.77 -9.63 -21.60
N ALA A 95 22.54 -10.70 -21.84
CA ALA A 95 22.07 -11.88 -22.57
C ALA A 95 20.92 -12.62 -21.86
N PHE A 96 20.77 -12.46 -20.54
CA PHE A 96 19.69 -13.04 -19.76
C PHE A 96 18.46 -12.10 -19.66
N SER A 97 18.65 -10.81 -19.95
CA SER A 97 17.61 -9.79 -19.87
C SER A 97 16.73 -9.76 -21.11
N GLY A 98 17.30 -9.88 -22.31
CA GLY A 98 16.56 -9.71 -23.55
C GLY A 98 15.76 -8.39 -23.54
N ASP A 99 14.47 -8.45 -23.85
CA ASP A 99 13.56 -7.29 -23.81
C ASP A 99 12.86 -7.08 -22.44
N GLN A 100 13.29 -7.80 -21.39
CA GLN A 100 12.66 -7.70 -20.07
C GLN A 100 13.28 -6.56 -19.24
N THR A 101 12.38 -5.73 -18.70
CA THR A 101 12.70 -4.71 -17.71
C THR A 101 12.70 -5.30 -16.29
N TYR A 102 13.42 -4.66 -15.37
CA TYR A 102 13.57 -5.11 -13.98
C TYR A 102 12.24 -5.21 -13.24
N LYS A 103 12.06 -6.29 -12.48
CA LYS A 103 10.83 -6.59 -11.76
C LYS A 103 11.13 -6.84 -10.30
N ASP A 104 10.27 -6.30 -9.44
CA ASP A 104 10.40 -6.41 -8.00
C ASP A 104 9.06 -6.69 -7.33
N LYS A 105 9.11 -7.38 -6.20
CA LYS A 105 7.95 -7.77 -5.39
C LYS A 105 8.16 -7.26 -3.98
N ALA A 106 7.25 -6.44 -3.48
CA ALA A 106 7.30 -5.90 -2.14
C ALA A 106 6.09 -6.34 -1.33
N PHE A 107 6.33 -6.61 -0.04
CA PHE A 107 5.29 -6.78 0.97
C PHE A 107 5.45 -5.71 2.03
N ASP A 108 4.40 -4.91 2.21
CA ASP A 108 4.39 -3.79 3.12
C ASP A 108 3.40 -4.04 4.26
N LEU A 109 3.78 -3.59 5.45
CA LEU A 109 2.96 -3.62 6.65
C LEU A 109 2.84 -2.21 7.23
N LYS A 110 1.65 -1.86 7.72
CA LYS A 110 1.41 -0.64 8.49
C LYS A 110 0.57 -0.97 9.71
N LEU A 111 1.11 -0.65 10.87
CA LEU A 111 0.55 -0.91 12.19
C LEU A 111 0.19 0.41 12.86
N ARG A 112 -1.09 0.62 13.16
CA ARG A 112 -1.54 1.76 13.99
C ARG A 112 -1.27 1.43 15.45
N LEU A 113 -0.48 2.28 16.09
CA LEU A 113 -0.15 2.14 17.50
C LEU A 113 -1.30 2.63 18.39
N TRP A 114 -1.87 3.79 18.07
CA TRP A 114 -3.02 4.34 18.79
C TRP A 114 -3.85 5.29 17.92
N GLU A 115 -5.10 5.51 18.32
CA GLU A 115 -6.04 6.40 17.66
C GLU A 115 -5.80 7.86 18.04
N GLU A 116 -6.21 8.76 17.16
CA GLU A 116 -6.27 10.17 17.48
C GLU A 116 -7.25 10.39 18.64
N SER A 117 -6.81 11.15 19.64
CA SER A 117 -7.68 11.65 20.72
C SER A 117 -7.73 13.17 20.64
N TYR A 118 -8.37 13.84 21.61
CA TYR A 118 -8.34 15.30 21.65
C TYR A 118 -6.90 15.85 21.74
N TRP A 119 -6.04 15.25 22.57
CA TRP A 119 -4.68 15.72 22.84
C TRP A 119 -3.60 15.03 22.00
N LEU A 120 -3.78 13.75 21.65
CA LEU A 120 -2.76 12.96 20.96
C LEU A 120 -3.10 12.81 19.47
N PRO A 121 -2.10 12.85 18.57
CA PRO A 121 -2.29 12.46 17.18
C PRO A 121 -2.46 10.94 17.06
N GLN A 122 -3.06 10.47 15.97
CA GLN A 122 -3.00 9.07 15.58
C GLN A 122 -1.58 8.73 15.16
N VAL A 123 -1.04 7.62 15.64
CA VAL A 123 0.33 7.20 15.30
C VAL A 123 0.33 5.82 14.71
N ALA A 124 1.13 5.64 13.66
CA ALA A 124 1.39 4.36 13.04
C ALA A 124 2.88 4.20 12.75
N VAL A 125 3.31 2.95 12.73
CA VAL A 125 4.59 2.54 12.17
C VAL A 125 4.34 1.72 10.92
N GLY A 126 5.21 1.84 9.93
CA GLY A 126 5.13 1.01 8.74
C GLY A 126 6.51 0.59 8.28
N ALA A 127 6.54 -0.57 7.66
CA ALA A 127 7.71 -1.13 7.01
C ALA A 127 7.30 -1.52 5.58
N ARG A 128 8.07 -1.04 4.61
CA ARG A 128 7.88 -1.33 3.19
C ARG A 128 8.98 -2.26 2.73
N ASP A 129 8.61 -3.13 1.79
CA ASP A 129 9.53 -4.06 1.15
C ASP A 129 10.21 -5.09 2.09
N ILE A 130 9.45 -5.69 3.02
CA ILE A 130 9.94 -6.64 4.05
C ILE A 130 10.45 -7.98 3.46
N GLY A 131 10.45 -8.14 2.14
CA GLY A 131 10.85 -9.38 1.48
C GLY A 131 11.08 -9.26 -0.02
N GLY A 132 11.36 -8.06 -0.51
CA GLY A 132 11.76 -7.83 -1.90
C GLY A 132 13.24 -7.58 -2.04
N THR A 133 13.58 -6.73 -3.00
CA THR A 133 14.98 -6.45 -3.37
C THR A 133 15.60 -5.30 -2.61
N GLY A 134 14.81 -4.58 -1.80
CA GLY A 134 15.23 -3.41 -1.03
C GLY A 134 15.22 -2.11 -1.84
N LEU A 135 14.79 -2.15 -3.11
CA LEU A 135 14.82 -0.98 -3.99
C LEU A 135 13.87 0.14 -3.52
N PHE A 136 12.79 -0.23 -2.84
CA PHE A 136 11.80 0.68 -2.26
C PHE A 136 11.57 0.38 -0.79
N ASP A 137 12.60 -0.10 -0.10
CA ASP A 137 12.53 -0.26 1.35
C ASP A 137 12.34 1.10 2.02
N ALA A 138 11.59 1.06 3.12
CA ALA A 138 11.53 2.15 4.05
C ALA A 138 10.83 1.70 5.31
N GLU A 139 11.35 2.11 6.44
CA GLU A 139 10.62 2.07 7.71
C GLU A 139 10.30 3.48 8.15
N TYR A 140 9.11 3.66 8.70
CA TYR A 140 8.64 4.96 9.09
C TYR A 140 7.77 4.91 10.33
N LEU A 141 7.81 6.03 11.06
CA LEU A 141 6.88 6.37 12.12
C LEU A 141 6.18 7.64 11.71
N VAL A 142 4.85 7.62 11.70
CA VAL A 142 4.03 8.75 11.25
C VAL A 142 2.98 9.08 12.28
N ALA A 143 2.80 10.38 12.51
CA ALA A 143 1.72 10.94 13.31
C ALA A 143 0.80 11.79 12.41
N SER A 144 -0.51 11.56 12.52
CA SER A 144 -1.55 12.32 11.81
C SER A 144 -2.53 12.94 12.79
N LYS A 145 -2.87 14.21 12.58
CA LYS A 145 -3.81 14.98 13.42
C LYS A 145 -4.78 15.77 12.55
N ALA A 146 -6.08 15.61 12.77
CA ALA A 146 -7.10 16.37 12.09
C ALA A 146 -7.42 17.64 12.88
N TRP A 147 -7.39 18.78 12.20
CA TRP A 147 -7.82 20.07 12.75
C TRP A 147 -8.77 20.77 11.78
N GLY A 148 -10.07 20.53 11.98
CA GLY A 148 -11.11 21.01 11.07
C GLY A 148 -10.91 20.42 9.66
N PRO A 149 -10.77 21.25 8.61
CA PRO A 149 -10.55 20.77 7.24
C PRO A 149 -9.09 20.33 6.96
N PHE A 150 -8.17 20.50 7.90
CA PHE A 150 -6.75 20.17 7.71
C PHE A 150 -6.40 18.83 8.36
N ASP A 151 -5.60 18.00 7.68
CA ASP A 151 -4.99 16.78 8.22
C ASP A 151 -3.47 16.95 8.22
N LEU A 152 -2.92 17.32 9.39
CA LEU A 152 -1.50 17.56 9.58
C LEU A 152 -0.78 16.23 9.78
N ARG A 153 0.38 16.08 9.13
CA ARG A 153 1.18 14.87 9.17
C ARG A 153 2.63 15.20 9.45
N SER A 154 3.23 14.44 10.36
CA SER A 154 4.66 14.45 10.61
C SER A 154 5.16 13.02 10.56
N ALA A 155 6.13 12.75 9.69
CA ALA A 155 6.70 11.43 9.52
C ALA A 155 8.22 11.50 9.70
N TRP A 156 8.74 10.48 10.37
CA TRP A 156 10.15 10.13 10.34
C TRP A 156 10.28 8.85 9.52
N ALA A 157 11.30 8.80 8.67
CA ALA A 157 11.68 7.61 7.93
C ALA A 157 13.17 7.33 8.19
N GLY A 158 13.53 6.06 8.38
CA GLY A 158 14.91 5.64 8.57
C GLY A 158 15.03 4.13 8.41
N ASP A 159 16.19 3.70 7.92
CA ASP A 159 16.44 2.29 7.58
C ASP A 159 17.04 1.57 8.78
N ILE A 160 16.22 0.83 9.53
CA ILE A 160 16.63 -0.03 10.64
C ILE A 160 17.32 -1.30 10.10
N TRP A 161 17.02 -1.71 8.86
CA TRP A 161 17.62 -2.88 8.21
C TRP A 161 18.89 -2.62 7.41
N ALA A 162 19.31 -1.35 7.23
CA ALA A 162 20.57 -1.08 6.57
C ALA A 162 21.70 -1.70 7.42
N PRO A 163 22.49 -2.65 6.90
CA PRO A 163 23.75 -2.96 7.55
C PRO A 163 24.51 -1.64 7.65
N ALA A 164 24.99 -1.31 8.84
CA ALA A 164 26.01 -0.29 9.03
C ALA A 164 27.23 -0.72 8.21
N VAL A 165 27.26 -0.39 6.92
CA VAL A 165 28.42 -0.55 6.06
C VAL A 165 29.24 0.73 6.25
N MET A 166 30.15 0.66 7.22
CA MET A 166 31.42 1.36 7.19
C MET A 166 32.35 0.69 6.16
#